data_AF-A0A7E5WIV6-F1
#
_entry.id   AF-A0A7E5WIV6-F1
#
_cell.length_a   1.000
_cell.length_b   1.000
_cell.length_c   1.000
_cell.angle_alpha   90.00
_cell.angle_beta   90.00
_cell.angle_gamma   90.00
#
_symmetry.space_group_name_H-M   'P 1'
#
loop_
_entity.id
_entity.type
_entity.pdbx_description
1 polymer ?
#
loop_
_entity_poly.entity_id
_entity_poly.type
_entity_poly.pdbx_seq_one_letter_code
_entity_poly.pdbx_strand_id
1 'polypeptide(L)'
;MLNGIDNLYTVSVSAPGKVILHGEHSVVYGKTAVAVSLGLRSSIVIKEVNCHVEPTIRIHLPCVGLEETLPLEPTVRILFHPKLEPGITGKFSWRLPDKIDHESHLRRVDEFLHQIRPNFDALQNNQKNSLRSFLYVFSGIFGSTTLPVKSMEISLGSELTIGAGTGSSASFAVCLAGALIQLLKLKMSTGFDAFYDQTSEDFNMNEREIISEWAYNCERIMHGIPSGKNICIAFILLYPPLNIR
;
A
#
# COMPACT_ATOMS: atom_id res chain seq x y z
N MET A 1 -35.99 0.48 0.99
CA MET A 1 -34.93 0.02 0.08
C MET A 1 -33.62 0.15 0.83
N LEU A 2 -33.16 -0.94 1.45
CA LEU A 2 -31.89 -0.99 2.14
C LEU A 2 -30.82 -1.17 1.05
N ASN A 3 -29.98 -0.16 0.82
CA ASN A 3 -28.77 -0.31 0.01
C ASN A 3 -27.81 -1.21 0.79
N GLY A 4 -28.01 -2.53 0.67
CA GLY A 4 -27.12 -3.56 1.17
C GLY A 4 -25.83 -3.53 0.38
N ILE A 5 -24.87 -2.73 0.81
CA ILE A 5 -23.47 -2.94 0.44
C ILE A 5 -23.04 -4.16 1.24
N ASP A 6 -23.15 -5.35 0.65
CA ASP A 6 -22.66 -6.57 1.27
C ASP A 6 -21.12 -6.53 1.27
N ASN A 7 -20.55 -6.21 2.43
CA ASN A 7 -19.11 -6.25 2.65
C ASN A 7 -18.64 -7.70 2.60
N LEU A 8 -17.74 -8.01 1.66
CA LEU A 8 -17.17 -9.35 1.48
C LEU A 8 -15.96 -9.55 2.39
N TYR A 9 -15.06 -8.57 2.39
CA TYR A 9 -13.86 -8.59 3.21
C TYR A 9 -13.64 -7.19 3.78
N THR A 10 -13.24 -7.13 5.05
CA THR A 10 -12.78 -5.89 5.69
C THR A 10 -11.44 -6.17 6.32
N VAL A 11 -10.44 -5.35 5.98
CA VAL A 11 -9.08 -5.44 6.50
C VAL A 11 -8.73 -4.10 7.11
N SER A 12 -8.12 -4.13 8.29
CA SER A 12 -7.53 -2.94 8.92
C SER A 12 -6.07 -3.21 9.28
N VAL A 13 -5.21 -2.26 8.95
CA VAL A 13 -3.76 -2.32 9.22
C VAL A 13 -3.32 -0.96 9.73
N SER A 14 -2.48 -0.96 10.78
CA SER A 14 -1.86 0.26 11.28
C SER A 14 -0.34 0.14 11.33
N ALA A 15 0.37 1.26 11.20
CA ALA A 15 1.82 1.34 11.27
C ALA A 15 2.24 2.61 12.04
N PRO A 16 3.20 2.52 12.99
CA PRO A 16 3.74 3.68 13.69
C PRO A 16 4.57 4.58 12.77
N GLY A 17 4.73 5.85 13.17
CA GLY A 17 5.75 6.74 12.62
C GLY A 17 7.16 6.40 13.12
N LYS A 18 8.14 7.19 12.69
CA LYS A 18 9.55 7.05 13.08
C LYS A 18 10.14 8.37 13.54
N VAL A 19 11.12 8.29 14.43
CA VAL A 19 12.06 9.39 14.73
C VAL A 19 13.47 8.82 14.76
N ILE A 20 14.42 9.55 14.17
CA ILE A 20 15.84 9.24 14.33
C ILE A 20 16.29 9.91 15.63
N LEU A 21 16.65 9.10 16.64
CA LEU A 21 17.16 9.62 17.90
C LEU A 21 18.57 10.16 17.73
N HIS A 22 19.44 9.45 17.01
CA HIS A 22 20.85 9.81 16.81
C HIS A 22 21.34 9.34 15.44
N GLY A 23 22.27 10.11 14.85
CA GLY A 23 23.00 9.70 13.65
C GLY A 23 22.35 10.07 12.31
N GLU A 24 21.39 10.99 12.28
CA GLU A 24 20.69 11.43 11.06
C GLU A 24 21.66 11.88 9.94
N HIS A 25 22.69 12.65 10.30
CA HIS A 25 23.71 13.08 9.35
C HIS A 25 24.84 12.05 9.19
N SER A 26 25.08 11.24 10.21
CA SER A 26 26.19 10.28 10.24
C SER A 26 25.92 9.05 9.39
N VAL A 27 24.65 8.64 9.23
CA VAL A 27 24.26 7.46 8.44
C VAL A 27 24.59 7.61 6.96
N VAL A 28 24.57 8.85 6.43
CA VAL A 28 24.95 9.15 5.05
C VAL A 28 26.43 8.83 4.78
N TYR A 29 27.26 8.84 5.83
CA TYR A 29 28.68 8.50 5.77
C TYR A 29 28.98 7.07 6.23
N GLY A 30 27.97 6.19 6.24
CA GLY A 30 28.11 4.78 6.64
C GLY A 30 28.32 4.57 8.13
N LYS A 31 27.92 5.54 8.97
CA LYS A 31 27.97 5.39 10.44
C LYS A 31 26.62 4.95 11.00
N THR A 32 26.63 4.41 12.21
CA THR A 32 25.42 3.91 12.87
C THR A 32 24.46 5.05 13.21
N ALA A 33 23.17 4.80 12.99
CA ALA A 33 22.08 5.63 13.47
C ALA A 33 21.09 4.79 14.27
N VAL A 34 20.38 5.44 15.20
CA VAL A 34 19.34 4.82 16.02
C VAL A 34 18.02 5.49 15.67
N ALA A 35 17.08 4.71 15.13
CA ALA A 35 15.72 5.13 14.89
C ALA A 35 14.76 4.39 15.83
N VAL A 36 13.70 5.06 16.26
CA VAL A 36 12.66 4.51 17.13
C VAL A 36 11.28 4.72 16.54
N SER A 37 10.35 3.83 16.89
CA SER A 37 8.94 3.97 16.55
C SER A 37 8.28 5.02 17.41
N LEU A 38 7.39 5.79 16.81
CA LEU A 38 6.50 6.70 17.51
C LEU A 38 5.21 5.99 17.91
N GLY A 39 4.60 6.43 19.02
CA GLY A 39 3.26 6.01 19.40
C GLY A 39 2.16 6.51 18.45
N LEU A 40 2.46 7.51 17.61
CA LEU A 40 1.57 8.05 16.58
C LEU A 40 1.53 7.15 15.36
N ARG A 41 0.33 6.87 14.84
CA ARG A 41 0.14 5.83 13.80
C ARG A 41 -0.61 6.34 12.58
N SER A 42 -0.37 5.70 11.44
CA SER A 42 -1.31 5.68 10.32
C SER A 42 -2.10 4.39 10.34
N SER A 43 -3.34 4.45 9.89
CA SER A 43 -4.26 3.32 9.82
C SER A 43 -4.98 3.32 8.49
N ILE A 44 -5.00 2.16 7.81
CA ILE A 44 -5.79 1.93 6.61
C ILE A 44 -6.89 0.94 6.92
N VAL A 45 -8.06 1.19 6.34
CA VAL A 45 -9.16 0.24 6.23
C VAL A 45 -9.45 0.02 4.76
N ILE A 46 -9.44 -1.25 4.34
CA ILE A 46 -9.88 -1.67 3.01
C ILE A 46 -11.13 -2.51 3.17
N LYS A 47 -12.20 -2.12 2.49
CA LYS A 47 -13.45 -2.89 2.41
C LYS A 47 -13.65 -3.33 0.97
N GLU A 48 -13.63 -4.63 0.72
CA GLU A 48 -14.09 -5.18 -0.56
C GLU A 48 -15.60 -5.40 -0.49
N VAL A 49 -16.32 -4.86 -1.47
CA VAL A 49 -17.78 -4.80 -1.47
C VAL A 49 -18.33 -5.45 -2.73
N ASN A 50 -19.48 -6.13 -2.59
CA ASN A 50 -20.25 -6.56 -3.76
C ASN A 50 -20.94 -5.33 -4.35
N CYS A 51 -20.53 -4.94 -5.55
CA CYS A 51 -21.25 -3.93 -6.33
C CYS A 51 -21.91 -4.62 -7.52
N HIS A 52 -23.21 -4.43 -7.66
CA HIS A 52 -23.99 -4.94 -8.80
C HIS A 52 -23.96 -4.01 -10.02
N VAL A 53 -23.38 -2.82 -9.86
CA VAL A 53 -23.17 -1.79 -10.89
C VAL A 53 -21.65 -1.64 -11.10
N GLU A 54 -21.23 -1.05 -12.23
CA GLU A 54 -19.83 -0.87 -12.67
C GLU A 54 -18.82 -0.81 -11.50
N PRO A 55 -17.84 -1.72 -11.45
CA PRO A 55 -16.99 -1.84 -10.28
C PRO A 55 -15.99 -0.69 -10.17
N THR A 56 -15.82 -0.16 -8.96
CA THR A 56 -14.97 1.02 -8.70
C THR A 56 -14.06 0.83 -7.49
N ILE A 57 -12.96 1.56 -7.49
CA ILE A 57 -12.04 1.73 -6.36
C ILE A 57 -12.25 3.13 -5.79
N ARG A 58 -12.78 3.24 -4.58
CA ARG A 58 -12.96 4.52 -3.87
C ARG A 58 -11.79 4.73 -2.92
N ILE A 59 -11.10 5.85 -3.03
CA ILE A 59 -9.93 6.21 -2.23
C ILE A 59 -10.26 7.48 -1.45
N HIS A 60 -10.20 7.39 -0.13
CA HIS A 60 -10.44 8.51 0.78
C HIS A 60 -9.24 8.67 1.73
N LEU A 61 -8.44 9.72 1.51
CA LEU A 61 -7.27 10.08 2.32
C LEU A 61 -7.46 11.52 2.86
N PRO A 62 -8.25 11.71 3.93
CA PRO A 62 -8.53 13.03 4.50
C PRO A 62 -7.26 13.80 4.89
N CYS A 63 -6.20 13.12 5.35
CA CYS A 63 -4.94 13.77 5.75
C CYS A 63 -4.28 14.58 4.62
N VAL A 64 -4.52 14.20 3.36
CA VAL A 64 -4.02 14.93 2.16
C VAL A 64 -5.16 15.55 1.34
N GLY A 65 -6.39 15.56 1.88
CA GLY A 65 -7.58 16.05 1.20
C GLY A 65 -7.86 15.35 -0.13
N LEU A 66 -7.55 14.05 -0.24
CA LEU A 66 -7.79 13.26 -1.45
C LEU A 66 -9.07 12.46 -1.32
N GLU A 67 -10.00 12.66 -2.24
CA GLU A 67 -11.16 11.80 -2.43
C GLU A 67 -11.30 11.51 -3.93
N GLU A 68 -11.11 10.25 -4.32
CA GLU A 68 -11.07 9.84 -5.71
C GLU A 68 -11.82 8.53 -5.91
N THR A 69 -12.47 8.40 -7.06
CA THR A 69 -13.12 7.15 -7.47
C THR A 69 -12.56 6.74 -8.82
N LEU A 70 -11.90 5.58 -8.86
CA LEU A 70 -11.25 5.05 -10.06
C LEU A 70 -12.05 3.86 -10.60
N PRO A 71 -12.18 3.71 -11.94
CA PRO A 71 -12.88 2.58 -12.52
C PRO A 71 -12.02 1.31 -12.43
N LEU A 72 -12.54 0.24 -11.81
CA LEU A 72 -11.76 -0.97 -11.54
C LEU A 72 -11.39 -1.72 -12.82
N GLU A 73 -12.33 -1.85 -13.76
CA GLU A 73 -12.13 -2.65 -14.98
C GLU A 73 -10.98 -2.12 -15.87
N PRO A 74 -10.89 -0.81 -16.18
CA PRO A 74 -9.70 -0.23 -16.83
C PRO A 74 -8.42 -0.40 -16.02
N THR A 75 -8.46 -0.25 -14.68
CA THR A 75 -7.29 -0.43 -13.82
C THR A 75 -6.72 -1.84 -13.95
N VAL A 76 -7.57 -2.86 -13.84
CA VAL A 76 -7.19 -4.27 -14.00
C VAL A 76 -6.63 -4.51 -15.39
N ARG A 77 -7.34 -4.09 -16.44
CA ARG A 77 -6.93 -4.31 -17.83
C ARG A 77 -5.58 -3.68 -18.17
N ILE A 78 -5.33 -2.46 -17.71
CA ILE A 78 -4.15 -1.66 -18.14
C ILE A 78 -2.95 -1.91 -17.23
N LEU A 79 -3.13 -2.08 -15.92
CA LEU A 79 -2.02 -2.11 -14.96
C LEU A 79 -1.64 -3.52 -14.49
N PHE A 80 -2.50 -4.52 -14.65
CA PHE A 80 -2.13 -5.88 -14.22
C PHE A 80 -1.06 -6.48 -15.13
N HIS A 81 -0.44 -7.56 -14.66
CA HIS A 81 0.75 -8.16 -15.27
C HIS A 81 1.93 -7.17 -15.29
N PRO A 82 2.38 -6.72 -14.09
CA PRO A 82 3.66 -6.02 -13.97
C PRO A 82 4.80 -6.86 -14.58
N LYS A 83 5.80 -6.17 -15.13
CA LYS A 83 6.96 -6.82 -15.77
C LYS A 83 8.09 -6.97 -14.76
N LEU A 84 8.86 -8.04 -14.92
CA LEU A 84 10.14 -8.20 -14.23
C LEU A 84 11.17 -7.24 -14.81
N GLU A 85 12.19 -6.91 -14.01
CA GLU A 85 13.34 -6.12 -14.46
C GLU A 85 13.99 -6.73 -15.73
N PRO A 86 14.54 -5.88 -16.63
CA PRO A 86 15.21 -6.36 -17.83
C PRO A 86 16.30 -7.39 -17.52
N GLY A 87 16.25 -8.54 -18.20
CA GLY A 87 17.22 -9.63 -18.01
C GLY A 87 16.73 -10.76 -17.10
N ILE A 88 15.59 -10.61 -16.42
CA ILE A 88 14.96 -11.68 -15.64
C ILE A 88 13.85 -12.32 -16.50
N THR A 89 13.84 -13.65 -16.59
CA THR A 89 12.82 -14.42 -17.31
C THR A 89 11.71 -14.89 -16.37
N GLY A 90 10.51 -15.09 -16.92
CA GLY A 90 9.36 -15.61 -16.19
C GLY A 90 8.25 -14.58 -15.98
N LYS A 91 7.38 -14.84 -15.00
CA LYS A 91 6.28 -13.95 -14.60
C LYS A 91 6.64 -13.30 -13.27
N PHE A 92 6.31 -12.01 -13.14
CA PHE A 92 6.49 -11.29 -11.89
C PHE A 92 5.61 -11.90 -10.78
N SER A 93 6.14 -11.91 -9.57
CA SER A 93 5.45 -12.38 -8.36
C SER A 93 5.45 -11.28 -7.33
N TRP A 94 4.29 -11.02 -6.72
CA TRP A 94 4.14 -10.01 -5.66
C TRP A 94 5.02 -10.26 -4.42
N ARG A 95 5.56 -11.49 -4.29
CA ARG A 95 6.50 -11.89 -3.24
C ARG A 95 7.94 -11.44 -3.50
N LEU A 96 8.24 -10.88 -4.67
CA LEU A 96 9.56 -10.39 -5.06
C LEU A 96 9.49 -8.92 -5.52
N PRO A 97 9.13 -7.97 -4.64
CA PRO A 97 8.90 -6.57 -5.03
C PRO A 97 10.16 -5.88 -5.55
N ASP A 98 11.35 -6.37 -5.19
CA ASP A 98 12.62 -5.87 -5.69
C ASP A 98 12.88 -6.23 -7.16
N LYS A 99 12.18 -7.22 -7.73
CA LYS A 99 12.35 -7.66 -9.13
C LYS A 99 11.38 -7.01 -10.10
N ILE A 100 10.53 -6.09 -9.64
CA ILE A 100 9.62 -5.36 -10.53
C ILE A 100 10.41 -4.36 -11.37
N ASP A 101 10.10 -4.26 -12.67
CA ASP A 101 10.60 -3.15 -13.50
C ASP A 101 9.95 -1.85 -13.04
N HIS A 102 10.62 -1.19 -12.07
CA HIS A 102 10.06 -0.05 -11.35
C HIS A 102 9.71 1.11 -12.28
N GLU A 103 10.62 1.46 -13.19
CA GLU A 103 10.46 2.60 -14.10
C GLU A 103 9.32 2.36 -15.09
N SER A 104 9.26 1.16 -15.68
CA SER A 104 8.20 0.79 -16.62
C SER A 104 6.84 0.69 -15.94
N HIS A 105 6.78 0.11 -14.73
CA HIS A 105 5.54 -0.01 -13.97
C HIS A 105 5.02 1.35 -13.50
N LEU A 106 5.90 2.20 -12.97
CA LEU A 106 5.53 3.56 -12.56
C LEU A 106 5.05 4.40 -13.76
N ARG A 107 5.72 4.29 -14.91
CA ARG A 107 5.30 4.97 -16.14
C ARG A 107 3.89 4.55 -16.57
N ARG A 108 3.57 3.24 -16.57
CA ARG A 108 2.22 2.74 -16.89
C ARG A 108 1.16 3.31 -15.93
N VAL A 109 1.49 3.39 -14.64
CA VAL A 109 0.59 3.99 -13.62
C VAL A 109 0.36 5.46 -13.91
N ASP A 110 1.41 6.21 -14.25
CA ASP A 110 1.32 7.63 -14.56
C ASP A 110 0.51 7.88 -15.83
N GLU A 111 0.78 7.15 -16.92
CA GLU A 111 0.02 7.20 -18.16
C GLU A 111 -1.47 6.88 -17.92
N PHE A 112 -1.76 5.85 -17.12
CA PHE A 112 -3.13 5.49 -16.76
C PHE A 112 -3.84 6.62 -16.00
N LEU A 113 -3.19 7.24 -15.01
CA LEU A 113 -3.77 8.33 -14.24
C LEU A 113 -4.10 9.55 -15.13
N HIS A 114 -3.24 9.88 -16.09
CA HIS A 114 -3.52 10.94 -17.08
C HIS A 114 -4.69 10.60 -18.02
N GLN A 115 -4.93 9.31 -18.29
CA GLN A 115 -6.07 8.88 -19.12
C GLN A 115 -7.40 8.93 -18.36
N ILE A 116 -7.44 8.44 -17.12
CA ILE A 116 -8.70 8.29 -16.38
C ILE A 116 -9.12 9.54 -15.60
N ARG A 117 -8.18 10.44 -15.31
CA ARG A 117 -8.42 11.60 -14.46
C ARG A 117 -8.06 12.90 -15.18
N PRO A 118 -9.07 13.65 -15.68
CA PRO A 118 -8.85 14.99 -16.20
C PRO A 118 -8.18 15.88 -15.16
N ASN A 119 -7.23 16.72 -15.58
CA ASN A 119 -6.48 17.62 -14.68
C ASN A 119 -5.71 16.89 -13.56
N PHE A 120 -5.19 15.69 -13.83
CA PHE A 120 -4.28 14.99 -12.91
C PHE A 120 -3.11 15.88 -12.47
N ASP A 121 -2.52 16.65 -13.39
CA ASP A 121 -1.40 17.54 -13.10
C ASP A 121 -1.72 18.66 -12.11
N ALA A 122 -2.99 19.09 -12.06
CA ALA A 122 -3.45 20.16 -11.16
C ALA A 122 -3.52 19.73 -9.69
N LEU A 123 -3.45 18.43 -9.39
CA LEU A 123 -3.37 17.94 -8.02
C LEU A 123 -2.09 18.38 -7.32
N GLN A 124 -2.16 18.47 -6.00
CA GLN A 124 -0.97 18.65 -5.18
C GLN A 124 -0.04 17.44 -5.31
N ASN A 125 1.27 17.65 -5.17
CA ASN A 125 2.25 16.57 -5.32
C ASN A 125 1.99 15.39 -4.36
N ASN A 126 1.58 15.66 -3.13
CA ASN A 126 1.23 14.62 -2.15
C ASN A 126 0.07 13.75 -2.64
N GLN A 127 -0.99 14.37 -3.18
CA GLN A 127 -2.15 13.69 -3.74
C GLN A 127 -1.76 12.83 -4.96
N LYS A 128 -0.96 13.38 -5.88
CA LYS A 128 -0.43 12.65 -7.05
C LYS A 128 0.38 11.44 -6.62
N ASN A 129 1.29 11.62 -5.67
CA ASN A 129 2.16 10.55 -5.19
C ASN A 129 1.39 9.49 -4.39
N SER A 130 0.35 9.86 -3.64
CA SER A 130 -0.54 8.90 -2.98
C SER A 130 -1.31 8.03 -4.00
N LEU A 131 -1.85 8.62 -5.07
CA LEU A 131 -2.53 7.87 -6.15
C LEU A 131 -1.57 6.94 -6.88
N ARG A 132 -0.39 7.44 -7.25
CA ARG A 132 0.67 6.63 -7.90
C ARG A 132 1.06 5.46 -7.00
N SER A 133 1.32 5.71 -5.72
CA SER A 133 1.70 4.66 -4.76
C SER A 133 0.60 3.61 -4.58
N PHE A 134 -0.65 4.05 -4.43
CA PHE A 134 -1.79 3.14 -4.35
C PHE A 134 -1.87 2.22 -5.56
N LEU A 135 -1.95 2.79 -6.77
CA LEU A 135 -2.10 2.01 -8.00
C LEU A 135 -0.88 1.14 -8.28
N TYR A 136 0.32 1.62 -7.99
CA TYR A 136 1.57 0.88 -8.15
C TYR A 136 1.57 -0.40 -7.31
N VAL A 137 1.29 -0.28 -6.00
CA VAL A 137 1.27 -1.42 -5.07
C VAL A 137 0.06 -2.32 -5.34
N PHE A 138 -1.12 -1.75 -5.58
CA PHE A 138 -2.33 -2.51 -5.89
C PHE A 138 -2.15 -3.39 -7.13
N SER A 139 -1.72 -2.81 -8.25
CA SER A 139 -1.49 -3.56 -9.49
C SER A 139 -0.27 -4.48 -9.41
N GLY A 140 0.74 -4.12 -8.63
CA GLY A 140 1.88 -4.99 -8.36
C GLY A 140 1.49 -6.25 -7.59
N ILE A 141 0.69 -6.11 -6.54
CA ILE A 141 0.23 -7.22 -5.71
C ILE A 141 -0.83 -8.05 -6.43
N PHE A 142 -1.99 -7.45 -6.75
CA PHE A 142 -3.12 -8.19 -7.31
C PHE A 142 -2.91 -8.56 -8.78
N GLY A 143 -2.19 -7.73 -9.56
CA GLY A 143 -1.89 -8.01 -10.96
C GLY A 143 -0.90 -9.13 -11.19
N SER A 144 -0.32 -9.68 -10.13
CA SER A 144 0.51 -10.90 -10.14
C SER A 144 -0.29 -12.16 -9.79
N THR A 145 -1.60 -12.03 -9.57
CA THR A 145 -2.48 -13.10 -9.10
C THR A 145 -3.61 -13.34 -10.09
N THR A 146 -4.25 -14.49 -10.00
CA THR A 146 -5.44 -14.84 -10.79
C THR A 146 -6.74 -14.58 -10.03
N LEU A 147 -6.68 -13.91 -8.88
CA LEU A 147 -7.85 -13.69 -8.04
C LEU A 147 -8.70 -12.55 -8.60
N PRO A 148 -10.03 -12.72 -8.66
CA PRO A 148 -10.92 -11.64 -9.07
C PRO A 148 -10.89 -10.53 -8.02
N VAL A 149 -10.71 -9.29 -8.48
CA VAL A 149 -10.85 -8.10 -7.64
C VAL A 149 -12.25 -7.53 -7.83
N LYS A 150 -12.89 -7.14 -6.73
CA LYS A 150 -14.21 -6.51 -6.74
C LYS A 150 -14.09 -5.03 -6.35
N SER A 151 -15.22 -4.34 -6.35
CA SER A 151 -15.26 -2.95 -5.88
C SER A 151 -14.68 -2.86 -4.48
N MET A 152 -13.96 -1.78 -4.20
CA MET A 152 -13.33 -1.61 -2.91
C MET A 152 -13.32 -0.15 -2.46
N GLU A 153 -13.43 0.04 -1.17
CA GLU A 153 -13.30 1.32 -0.49
C GLU A 153 -12.05 1.28 0.39
N ILE A 154 -11.15 2.24 0.16
CA ILE A 154 -9.94 2.44 0.95
C ILE A 154 -10.07 3.77 1.69
N SER A 155 -9.94 3.69 3.01
CA SER A 155 -9.88 4.87 3.87
C SER A 155 -8.57 4.84 4.67
N LEU A 156 -7.82 5.95 4.66
CA LEU A 156 -6.63 6.12 5.49
C LEU A 156 -6.80 7.27 6.48
N GLY A 157 -6.53 7.01 7.75
CA GLY A 157 -6.30 8.01 8.77
C GLY A 157 -4.82 8.05 9.19
N SER A 158 -4.32 9.20 9.61
CA SER A 158 -2.98 9.33 10.20
C SER A 158 -2.97 10.38 11.29
N GLU A 159 -2.38 10.01 12.43
CA GLU A 159 -2.08 10.91 13.55
C GLU A 159 -0.76 11.67 13.33
N LEU A 160 0.00 11.32 12.27
CA LEU A 160 1.28 11.92 11.96
C LEU A 160 1.10 13.21 11.16
N THR A 161 1.75 14.28 11.62
CA THR A 161 1.86 15.53 10.86
C THR A 161 2.67 15.32 9.59
N ILE A 162 2.05 15.52 8.43
CA ILE A 162 2.69 15.35 7.12
C ILE A 162 3.83 16.36 6.96
N GLY A 163 4.99 15.88 6.50
CA GLY A 163 6.16 16.72 6.24
C GLY A 163 7.00 17.08 7.46
N ALA A 164 6.63 16.63 8.67
CA ALA A 164 7.36 16.94 9.90
C ALA A 164 8.60 16.05 10.16
N GLY A 165 9.02 15.23 9.19
CA GLY A 165 10.13 14.28 9.38
C GLY A 165 9.80 13.06 10.24
N THR A 166 8.54 12.91 10.68
CA THR A 166 8.06 11.81 11.54
C THR A 166 7.81 10.48 10.81
N GLY A 167 8.20 10.39 9.53
CA GLY A 167 8.02 9.19 8.71
C GLY A 167 6.57 8.89 8.31
N SER A 168 5.72 9.91 8.17
CA SER A 168 4.31 9.73 7.76
C SER A 168 4.15 9.02 6.41
N SER A 169 5.04 9.26 5.44
CA SER A 169 5.02 8.60 4.13
C SER A 169 5.37 7.11 4.20
N ALA A 170 6.40 6.77 4.99
CA ALA A 170 6.78 5.38 5.26
C ALA A 170 5.67 4.63 6.00
N SER A 171 5.06 5.27 7.01
CA SER A 171 3.91 4.72 7.74
C SER A 171 2.71 4.47 6.80
N PHE A 172 2.37 5.44 5.94
CA PHE A 172 1.39 5.28 4.87
C PHE A 172 1.71 4.08 3.96
N ALA A 173 2.94 3.99 3.49
CA ALA A 173 3.38 2.96 2.54
C ALA A 173 3.32 1.55 3.13
N VAL A 174 3.75 1.40 4.39
CA VAL A 174 3.66 0.14 5.14
C VAL A 174 2.20 -0.26 5.36
N CYS A 175 1.34 0.67 5.77
CA CYS A 175 -0.09 0.40 5.92
C CYS A 175 -0.72 -0.06 4.61
N LEU A 176 -0.39 0.60 3.50
CA LEU A 176 -0.95 0.31 2.18
C LEU A 176 -0.56 -1.09 1.72
N ALA A 177 0.74 -1.40 1.75
CA ALA A 177 1.23 -2.72 1.36
C ALA A 177 0.69 -3.82 2.29
N GLY A 178 0.71 -3.59 3.60
CA GLY A 178 0.18 -4.53 4.59
C GLY A 178 -1.31 -4.81 4.39
N ALA A 179 -2.14 -3.78 4.23
CA ALA A 179 -3.59 -3.96 4.04
C ALA A 179 -3.90 -4.74 2.76
N LEU A 180 -3.20 -4.46 1.66
CA LEU A 180 -3.38 -5.18 0.38
C LEU A 180 -2.91 -6.63 0.46
N ILE A 181 -1.79 -6.91 1.12
CA ILE A 181 -1.29 -8.28 1.34
C ILE A 181 -2.22 -9.06 2.27
N GLN A 182 -2.73 -8.43 3.33
CA GLN A 182 -3.67 -9.09 4.23
C GLN A 182 -5.01 -9.39 3.53
N LEU A 183 -5.51 -8.48 2.69
CA LEU A 183 -6.68 -8.74 1.85
C LEU A 183 -6.42 -9.89 0.89
N LEU A 184 -5.23 -9.94 0.27
CA LEU A 184 -4.84 -11.03 -0.60
C LEU A 184 -4.83 -12.37 0.14
N LYS A 185 -4.24 -12.43 1.34
CA LYS A 185 -4.21 -13.63 2.19
C LYS A 185 -5.62 -14.13 2.48
N LEU A 186 -6.53 -13.26 2.93
CA LEU A 186 -7.92 -13.64 3.20
C LEU A 186 -8.60 -14.27 1.98
N LYS A 187 -8.43 -13.66 0.80
CA LYS A 187 -9.00 -14.16 -0.46
C LYS A 187 -8.38 -15.51 -0.89
N MET A 188 -7.10 -15.73 -0.62
CA MET A 188 -6.45 -17.02 -0.89
C MET A 188 -6.92 -18.11 0.08
N SER A 189 -7.08 -17.78 1.36
CA SER A 189 -7.53 -18.70 2.40
C SER A 189 -8.99 -19.15 2.23
N THR A 190 -9.85 -18.32 1.63
CA THR A 190 -11.25 -18.75 1.35
C THR A 190 -11.39 -19.80 0.24
N GLY A 191 -10.30 -20.11 -0.50
CA GLY A 191 -10.30 -21.12 -1.57
C GLY A 191 -9.84 -22.52 -1.15
N PHE A 192 -9.32 -22.69 0.07
CA PHE A 192 -8.85 -23.96 0.62
C PHE A 192 -9.30 -24.05 2.09
N ASP A 193 -9.89 -25.17 2.48
CA ASP A 193 -10.52 -25.46 3.78
C ASP A 193 -10.10 -24.59 4.97
N ALA A 194 -11.12 -24.06 5.65
CA ALA A 194 -11.08 -23.21 6.84
C ALA A 194 -10.61 -23.97 8.10
N PHE A 195 -9.41 -24.55 8.06
CA PHE A 195 -8.76 -25.18 9.23
C PHE A 195 -7.28 -24.83 9.38
N TYR A 196 -6.84 -23.72 8.77
CA TYR A 196 -5.58 -23.07 9.14
C TYR A 196 -5.85 -21.87 10.04
N ASP A 197 -5.78 -22.15 11.34
CA ASP A 197 -5.38 -21.28 12.44
C ASP A 197 -5.56 -19.76 12.22
N GLN A 198 -6.71 -19.24 12.65
CA GLN A 198 -7.03 -17.80 12.69
C GLN A 198 -6.22 -17.03 13.76
N THR A 199 -5.09 -17.54 14.23
CA THR A 199 -4.43 -17.04 15.46
C THR A 199 -3.16 -16.21 15.24
N SER A 200 -2.67 -16.06 14.01
CA SER A 200 -1.67 -15.02 13.73
C SER A 200 -2.30 -13.85 13.00
N GLU A 201 -2.92 -12.94 13.76
CA GLU A 201 -3.26 -11.58 13.28
C GLU A 201 -2.02 -10.84 12.76
N ASP A 202 -0.83 -11.27 13.19
CA ASP A 202 0.46 -10.70 12.80
C ASP A 202 1.05 -11.29 11.51
N PHE A 203 1.71 -10.44 10.73
CA PHE A 203 2.55 -10.86 9.60
C PHE A 203 3.78 -11.63 10.08
N ASN A 204 4.10 -12.76 9.43
CA ASN A 204 5.36 -13.46 9.68
C ASN A 204 6.56 -12.67 9.16
N MET A 205 7.79 -13.07 9.51
CA MET A 205 9.01 -12.34 9.14
C MET A 205 9.16 -12.13 7.62
N ASN A 206 8.89 -13.16 6.82
CA ASN A 206 8.96 -13.07 5.36
C ASN A 206 7.90 -12.11 4.79
N GLU A 207 6.68 -12.13 5.34
CA GLU A 207 5.64 -11.17 4.96
C GLU A 207 6.02 -9.73 5.33
N ARG A 208 6.63 -9.53 6.49
CA ARG A 208 7.14 -8.22 6.92
C ARG A 208 8.22 -7.69 5.98
N GLU A 209 9.12 -8.55 5.52
CA GLU A 209 10.13 -8.20 4.52
C GLU A 209 9.49 -7.80 3.19
N ILE A 210 8.51 -8.58 2.69
CA ILE A 210 7.79 -8.25 1.45
C ILE A 210 7.03 -6.92 1.58
N ILE A 211 6.35 -6.68 2.69
CA ILE A 211 5.67 -5.40 2.98
C ILE A 211 6.68 -4.25 2.98
N SER A 212 7.83 -4.45 3.62
CA SER A 212 8.90 -3.47 3.68
C SER A 212 9.46 -3.13 2.30
N GLU A 213 9.61 -4.11 1.41
CA GLU A 213 10.07 -3.87 0.04
C GLU A 213 9.04 -3.15 -0.83
N TRP A 214 7.75 -3.49 -0.70
CA TRP A 214 6.69 -2.70 -1.33
C TRP A 214 6.64 -1.27 -0.80
N ALA A 215 6.78 -1.09 0.51
CA ALA A 215 6.81 0.22 1.14
C ALA A 215 8.03 1.04 0.67
N TYR A 216 9.18 0.40 0.50
CA TYR A 216 10.37 1.02 -0.08
C TYR A 216 10.12 1.51 -1.51
N ASN A 217 9.43 0.73 -2.35
CA ASN A 217 9.04 1.17 -3.68
C ASN A 217 8.09 2.39 -3.65
N CYS A 218 7.17 2.48 -2.69
CA CYS A 218 6.37 3.69 -2.48
C CYS A 218 7.24 4.90 -2.08
N GLU A 219 8.19 4.72 -1.16
CA GLU A 219 9.09 5.81 -0.75
C GLU A 219 9.95 6.32 -1.93
N ARG A 220 10.32 5.43 -2.88
CA ARG A 220 10.94 5.84 -4.16
C ARG A 220 10.01 6.70 -5.01
N ILE A 221 8.72 6.37 -5.08
CA ILE A 221 7.73 7.18 -5.82
C ILE A 221 7.55 8.56 -5.16
N MET A 222 7.55 8.61 -3.82
CA MET A 222 7.31 9.85 -3.07
C MET A 222 8.52 10.78 -3.03
N HIS A 223 9.73 10.22 -2.87
CA HIS A 223 10.95 10.97 -2.54
C HIS A 223 12.13 10.70 -3.50
N GLY A 224 11.97 9.84 -4.49
CA GLY A 224 13.02 9.45 -5.44
C GLY A 224 14.01 8.44 -4.85
N ILE A 225 14.98 8.92 -4.06
CA ILE A 225 16.05 8.10 -3.47
C ILE A 225 15.84 8.02 -1.95
N PRO A 226 15.10 7.02 -1.45
CA PRO A 226 14.86 6.88 -0.01
C PRO A 226 16.09 6.37 0.73
N SER A 227 16.19 6.72 2.02
CA SER A 227 17.35 6.48 2.89
C SER A 227 17.56 5.01 3.34
N GLY A 228 16.91 4.03 2.69
CA GLY A 228 17.25 2.60 2.81
C GLY A 228 16.07 1.64 3.08
N LYS A 229 16.19 0.39 2.57
CA LYS A 229 15.20 -0.71 2.72
C LYS A 229 14.92 -1.09 4.18
N ASN A 230 15.96 -1.07 5.03
CA ASN A 230 15.89 -1.54 6.42
C ASN A 230 15.03 -0.66 7.33
N ILE A 231 14.77 0.58 6.93
CA ILE A 231 13.99 1.51 7.74
C ILE A 231 12.52 1.05 7.80
N CYS A 232 11.97 0.41 6.78
CA CYS A 232 10.55 0.01 6.78
C CYS A 232 10.26 -1.24 7.63
N ILE A 233 11.24 -2.14 7.81
CA ILE A 233 11.08 -3.40 8.59
C ILE A 233 10.75 -3.12 10.06
N ALA A 234 11.29 -2.04 10.64
CA ALA A 234 11.15 -1.73 12.07
C ALA A 234 9.74 -1.26 12.48
N PHE A 235 8.80 -1.10 11.52
CA PHE A 235 7.52 -0.40 11.73
C PHE A 235 6.29 -1.25 11.37
N ILE A 236 6.39 -2.58 11.32
CA ILE A 236 5.21 -3.45 11.15
C ILE A 236 4.79 -3.98 12.52
N LEU A 237 3.90 -3.26 13.18
CA LEU A 237 3.16 -3.73 14.34
C LEU A 237 1.69 -3.64 13.99
N LEU A 238 0.98 -4.76 13.82
CA LEU A 238 -0.47 -4.73 13.76
C LEU A 238 -0.99 -4.63 15.18
N TYR A 239 -1.78 -3.60 15.44
CA TYR A 239 -2.70 -3.61 16.58
C TYR A 239 -4.11 -3.49 16.00
N PRO A 240 -5.10 -4.19 16.58
CA PRO A 240 -6.50 -3.96 16.26
C PRO A 240 -6.82 -2.47 16.47
N PRO A 241 -7.85 -1.93 15.79
CA PRO A 241 -8.29 -0.57 16.07
C PRO A 241 -8.49 -0.46 17.58
N LEU A 242 -7.80 0.49 18.21
CA LEU A 242 -8.15 0.92 19.55
C LEU A 242 -9.65 1.20 19.49
N ASN A 243 -10.44 0.44 20.24
CA ASN A 243 -11.85 0.72 20.42
C ASN A 243 -11.94 2.17 20.90
N ILE A 244 -12.25 3.08 19.97
CA ILE A 244 -12.66 4.43 20.30
C ILE A 244 -14.05 4.23 20.94
N ARG A 245 -14.04 4.11 22.26
CA ARG A 245 -15.24 4.21 23.09
C ARG A 245 -15.75 5.64 23.06
#